data_AF-A0AAW1TIH0-F1
#
_entry.id   AF-A0AAW1TIH0-F1
#
_cell.length_a   1.000
_cell.length_b   1.000
_cell.length_c   1.000
_cell.angle_alpha   90.00
_cell.angle_beta   90.00
_cell.angle_gamma   90.00
#
_symmetry.space_group_name_H-M   'P 1'
#
loop_
_entity.id
_entity.type
_entity.pdbx_description
1 polymer ?
#
loop_
_entity_poly.entity_id
_entity_poly.type
_entity_poly.pdbx_seq_one_letter_code
_entity_poly.pdbx_strand_id
1 'polypeptide(L)'
;MQKMPGKTENIQHITGGCTSLAQNDYTHRHNQVACIVHQAVAMKIRLFTKDIIFYYKYKPQLVLENSNYKVYYDRSIITDCTIQNNRADIVLLDKISRKPT
;
A
#
# COMPACT_ATOMS: atom_id res chain seq x y z
N MET A 1 5.36 30.23 -17.91
CA MET A 1 5.35 29.52 -16.62
C MET A 1 6.43 30.12 -15.74
N GLN A 2 6.06 30.98 -14.79
CA GLN A 2 7.01 31.72 -13.97
C GLN A 2 7.27 30.92 -12.68
N LYS A 3 8.48 30.36 -12.53
CA LYS A 3 8.93 29.77 -11.27
C LYS A 3 9.31 30.91 -10.33
N MET A 4 8.57 31.07 -9.23
CA MET A 4 8.99 31.95 -8.13
C MET A 4 10.09 31.24 -7.32
N PRO A 5 11.24 31.88 -7.07
CA PRO A 5 12.33 31.27 -6.31
C PRO A 5 12.05 31.41 -4.82
N GLY A 6 12.01 30.29 -4.09
CA GLY A 6 12.07 30.32 -2.61
C GLY A 6 10.99 29.56 -1.85
N LYS A 7 10.06 28.84 -2.50
CA LYS A 7 9.09 28.02 -1.78
C LYS A 7 9.51 26.56 -1.79
N THR A 8 9.85 26.03 -0.62
CA THR A 8 10.10 24.59 -0.42
C THR A 8 8.86 23.83 -0.87
N GLU A 9 8.98 23.07 -1.96
CA GLU A 9 7.92 22.21 -2.47
C GLU A 9 7.66 21.10 -1.44
N ASN A 10 6.56 21.21 -0.69
CA ASN A 10 6.10 20.13 0.18
C ASN A 10 5.04 19.29 -0.55
N ILE A 11 4.75 18.09 -0.04
CA ILE A 11 3.74 17.21 -0.64
C ILE A 11 2.42 17.96 -0.82
N GLN A 12 2.04 18.80 0.16
CA GLN A 12 0.85 19.65 0.13
C GLN A 12 0.82 20.68 -1.01
N HIS A 13 1.97 21.23 -1.38
CA HIS A 13 2.13 22.27 -2.41
C HIS A 13 2.04 21.64 -3.80
N ILE A 14 2.60 20.44 -3.96
CA ILE A 14 2.52 19.66 -5.18
C ILE A 14 1.09 19.12 -5.37
N THR A 15 0.45 18.61 -4.32
CA THR A 15 -0.94 18.11 -4.38
C THR A 15 -1.97 19.23 -4.49
N GLY A 16 -1.65 20.44 -4.02
CA GLY A 16 -2.49 21.64 -4.14
C GLY A 16 -2.48 22.32 -5.51
N GLY A 17 -1.74 21.78 -6.49
CA GLY A 17 -1.75 22.21 -7.89
C GLY A 17 -3.04 21.82 -8.64
N CYS A 18 -2.94 21.41 -9.91
CA CYS A 18 -4.09 20.82 -10.61
C CYS A 18 -4.50 19.53 -9.89
N THR A 19 -5.51 19.62 -9.04
CA THR A 19 -5.90 18.59 -8.06
C THR A 19 -6.13 17.25 -8.74
N SER A 20 -6.76 17.23 -9.92
CA SER A 20 -7.01 15.99 -10.68
C SER A 20 -5.73 15.29 -11.14
N LEU A 21 -4.76 16.04 -11.68
CA LEU A 21 -3.48 15.47 -12.16
C LEU A 21 -2.59 15.07 -10.99
N ALA A 22 -2.46 15.95 -10.00
CA ALA A 22 -1.62 15.71 -8.84
C ALA A 22 -2.13 14.55 -7.98
N GLN A 23 -3.45 14.43 -7.82
CA GLN A 23 -4.07 13.31 -7.11
C GLN A 23 -3.85 11.99 -7.86
N ASN A 24 -4.03 11.97 -9.19
CA ASN A 24 -3.85 10.75 -9.97
C ASN A 24 -2.38 10.28 -9.98
N ASP A 25 -1.43 11.19 -10.21
CA ASP A 25 0.00 10.89 -10.19
C ASP A 25 0.51 10.49 -8.80
N TYR A 26 -0.06 11.09 -7.75
CA TYR A 26 0.25 10.70 -6.37
C TYR A 26 -0.30 9.30 -6.07
N THR A 27 -1.57 9.02 -6.37
CA THR A 27 -2.19 7.71 -6.16
C THR A 27 -1.47 6.62 -6.96
N HIS A 28 -1.04 6.91 -8.19
CA HIS A 28 -0.26 5.97 -8.99
C HIS A 28 1.05 5.58 -8.31
N ARG A 29 1.84 6.57 -7.87
CA ARG A 29 3.11 6.34 -7.17
C ARG A 29 2.91 5.66 -5.81
N HIS A 30 1.87 6.06 -5.09
CA HIS A 30 1.47 5.43 -3.83
C HIS A 30 1.21 3.94 -4.02
N ASN A 31 0.43 3.57 -5.04
CA ASN A 31 0.11 2.18 -5.34
C ASN A 31 1.35 1.38 -5.77
N GLN A 32 2.29 2.00 -6.50
CA GLN A 32 3.58 1.37 -6.82
C GLN A 32 4.41 1.05 -5.57
N VAL A 33 4.44 1.95 -4.59
CA VAL A 33 5.11 1.69 -3.31
C VAL A 33 4.40 0.59 -2.53
N ALA A 34 3.06 0.61 -2.48
CA ALA A 34 2.29 -0.46 -1.85
C ALA A 34 2.56 -1.84 -2.50
N CYS A 35 2.70 -1.90 -3.83
CA CYS A 35 3.12 -3.12 -4.54
C CYS A 35 4.48 -3.65 -4.06
N ILE A 36 5.47 -2.77 -3.89
CA ILE A 36 6.81 -3.14 -3.40
C ILE A 36 6.73 -3.69 -1.98
N VAL A 37 6.00 -2.99 -1.09
CA VAL A 37 5.83 -3.41 0.31
C VAL A 37 5.09 -4.75 0.38
N HIS A 38 4.03 -4.92 -0.40
CA HIS A 38 3.26 -6.16 -0.45
C HIS A 38 4.14 -7.35 -0.85
N GLN A 39 4.99 -7.17 -1.86
CA GLN A 39 5.94 -8.19 -2.28
C GLN A 39 6.98 -8.50 -1.19
N ALA A 40 7.55 -7.47 -0.55
CA ALA A 40 8.52 -7.65 0.52
C ALA A 40 7.93 -8.40 1.73
N VAL A 41 6.69 -8.06 2.12
CA VAL A 41 5.95 -8.76 3.20
C VAL A 41 5.74 -10.23 2.82
N ALA A 42 5.26 -10.49 1.61
CA ALA A 42 5.00 -11.85 1.13
C ALA A 42 6.27 -12.71 1.06
N MET A 43 7.42 -12.13 0.72
CA MET A 43 8.72 -12.82 0.79
C MET A 43 9.13 -13.13 2.23
N LYS A 44 8.98 -12.18 3.15
CA LYS A 44 9.32 -12.35 4.57
C LYS A 44 8.54 -13.51 5.22
N ILE A 45 7.27 -13.65 4.89
CA ILE A 45 6.40 -14.73 5.39
C ILE A 45 6.42 -15.99 4.51
N ARG A 46 7.37 -16.08 3.58
CA ARG A 46 7.62 -17.24 2.69
C ARG A 46 6.39 -17.65 1.86
N LEU A 47 5.58 -16.68 1.44
CA LEU A 47 4.44 -16.89 0.52
C LEU A 47 4.86 -16.87 -0.95
N PHE A 48 5.98 -16.23 -1.28
CA PHE A 48 6.58 -16.32 -2.62
C PHE A 48 7.84 -17.18 -2.59
N THR A 49 7.95 -18.07 -3.56
CA THR A 49 9.12 -18.92 -3.84
C THR A 49 9.94 -18.42 -5.04
N LYS A 50 9.53 -17.32 -5.68
CA LYS A 50 10.17 -16.74 -6.87
C LYS A 50 10.88 -15.43 -6.54
N ASP A 51 11.81 -15.05 -7.41
CA ASP A 51 12.55 -13.78 -7.36
C ASP A 51 11.66 -12.54 -7.32
N ILE A 52 12.23 -11.43 -6.85
CA ILE A 52 11.60 -10.10 -6.82
C ILE A 52 11.20 -9.70 -8.25
N ILE A 53 9.90 -9.53 -8.47
CA ILE A 53 9.34 -8.97 -9.71
C ILE A 53 9.36 -7.46 -9.60
N PHE A 54 9.88 -6.76 -10.61
CA PHE A 54 9.88 -5.30 -10.65
C PHE A 54 8.49 -4.69 -10.41
N TYR A 55 8.45 -3.58 -9.67
CA TYR A 55 7.21 -2.93 -9.21
C TYR A 55 6.22 -2.59 -10.34
N TYR A 56 6.71 -2.25 -11.53
CA TYR A 56 5.88 -1.90 -12.68
C TYR A 56 5.26 -3.12 -13.40
N LYS A 57 5.71 -4.33 -13.10
CA LYS A 57 5.16 -5.61 -13.62
C LYS A 57 4.39 -6.39 -12.56
N TYR A 58 4.67 -6.13 -11.29
CA TYR A 58 4.06 -6.84 -10.18
C TYR A 58 2.59 -6.43 -9.99
N LYS A 59 1.71 -7.43 -9.91
CA LYS A 59 0.31 -7.22 -9.55
C LYS A 59 0.05 -7.91 -8.20
N PRO A 60 -0.25 -7.15 -7.13
CA PRO A 60 -0.54 -7.72 -5.82
C PRO A 60 -1.84 -8.50 -5.87
N GLN A 61 -1.87 -9.65 -5.20
CA GLN A 61 -3.09 -10.44 -5.06
C GLN A 61 -3.90 -9.89 -3.89
N LEU A 62 -5.23 -9.78 -4.06
CA LEU A 62 -6.11 -9.23 -3.03
C LEU A 62 -6.04 -9.98 -1.69
N VAL A 63 -5.73 -11.28 -1.71
CA VAL A 63 -5.45 -12.11 -0.53
C VAL A 63 -4.27 -13.02 -0.84
N LEU A 64 -3.26 -13.03 0.01
CA LEU A 64 -2.28 -14.11 0.10
C LEU A 64 -2.43 -14.81 1.44
N GLU A 65 -2.35 -16.14 1.46
CA GLU A 65 -2.62 -16.90 2.68
C GLU A 65 -1.78 -18.19 2.72
N ASN A 66 -1.22 -18.49 3.89
CA ASN A 66 -0.66 -19.80 4.21
C ASN A 66 -1.20 -20.26 5.57
N SER A 67 -0.64 -21.34 6.11
CA SER A 67 -1.06 -21.91 7.40
C SER A 67 -0.89 -20.94 8.57
N ASN A 68 0.07 -20.01 8.49
CA ASN A 68 0.50 -19.19 9.61
C ASN A 68 0.09 -17.71 9.47
N TYR A 69 -0.06 -17.22 8.25
CA TYR A 69 -0.27 -15.81 7.94
C TYR A 69 -1.31 -15.61 6.85
N LYS A 70 -1.97 -14.45 6.89
CA LYS A 70 -2.88 -13.97 5.84
C LYS A 70 -2.60 -12.50 5.57
N VAL A 71 -2.41 -12.15 4.31
CA VAL A 71 -2.20 -10.77 3.86
C VAL A 71 -3.41 -10.33 3.05
N TYR A 72 -4.03 -9.23 3.44
CA TYR A 72 -5.01 -8.53 2.62
C TYR A 72 -4.34 -7.35 1.92
N TYR A 73 -4.68 -7.15 0.66
CA TYR A 73 -4.29 -5.98 -0.12
C TYR A 73 -5.54 -5.21 -0.53
N ASP A 74 -5.60 -3.92 -0.23
CA ASP A 74 -6.65 -2.98 -0.62
C ASP A 74 -8.08 -3.50 -0.32
N ARG A 75 -8.28 -4.08 0.86
CA ARG A 75 -9.59 -4.57 1.34
C ARG A 75 -9.99 -3.92 2.64
N SER A 76 -11.30 -3.74 2.80
CA SER A 76 -11.89 -3.38 4.08
C SER A 76 -11.74 -4.54 5.07
N ILE A 77 -11.28 -4.21 6.28
CA ILE A 77 -11.28 -5.12 7.42
C ILE A 77 -12.64 -5.07 8.11
N ILE A 78 -13.17 -6.24 8.44
CA ILE A 78 -14.36 -6.37 9.28
C ILE A 78 -13.87 -6.48 10.71
N THR A 79 -14.28 -5.53 11.53
CA THR A 79 -13.96 -5.46 12.95
C THR A 79 -15.24 -5.33 13.75
N ASP A 80 -15.26 -5.84 14.98
CA ASP A 80 -16.44 -5.78 15.86
C ASP A 80 -16.78 -4.35 16.32
N CYS A 81 -15.85 -3.42 16.12
CA CYS A 81 -16.03 -1.98 16.34
C CYS A 81 -16.15 -1.24 15.01
N THR A 82 -16.95 -0.16 14.98
CA THR A 82 -17.03 0.76 13.84
C THR A 82 -15.72 1.54 13.69
N ILE A 83 -15.01 1.34 12.59
CA ILE A 83 -13.81 2.08 12.22
C ILE A 83 -14.14 2.98 11.03
N GLN A 84 -13.90 4.28 11.15
CA GLN A 84 -14.19 5.27 10.09
C GLN A 84 -13.39 5.02 8.81
N ASN A 85 -12.13 4.58 8.94
CA ASN A 85 -11.24 4.27 7.83
C ASN A 85 -10.79 2.81 7.91
N ASN A 86 -11.65 1.88 7.49
CA ASN A 86 -11.42 0.43 7.63
C ASN A 86 -10.72 -0.20 6.42
N ARG A 87 -10.27 0.57 5.44
CA ARG A 87 -9.59 0.07 4.24
C ARG A 87 -8.13 0.52 4.26
N ALA A 88 -7.28 -0.29 4.88
CA ALA A 88 -5.85 -0.11 4.82
C ALA A 88 -5.29 -0.69 3.50
N ASP A 89 -4.17 -0.17 3.02
CA ASP A 89 -3.53 -0.65 1.79
C ASP A 89 -3.06 -2.10 1.90
N ILE A 90 -2.51 -2.46 3.06
CA ILE A 90 -2.00 -3.81 3.35
C ILE A 90 -2.32 -4.14 4.81
N VAL A 91 -2.84 -5.35 5.05
CA VAL A 91 -3.06 -5.89 6.40
C VAL A 91 -2.40 -7.26 6.49
N LEU A 92 -1.53 -7.46 7.47
CA LEU A 92 -0.93 -8.75 7.79
C LEU A 92 -1.57 -9.30 9.05
N LEU A 93 -2.18 -10.47 8.93
CA LEU A 93 -2.74 -11.23 10.05
C LEU A 93 -1.83 -12.42 10.34
N ASP A 94 -1.40 -12.53 11.59
CA ASP A 94 -0.83 -13.75 12.14
C ASP A 94 -1.96 -14.64 12.67
N LYS A 95 -1.99 -15.89 12.21
CA LYS A 95 -2.98 -16.89 12.61
C LYS A 95 -2.58 -17.62 13.89
N ILE A 96 -1.28 -17.69 14.16
CA ILE A 96 -0.70 -18.39 15.31
C ILE A 96 -0.80 -17.48 16.53
N SER A 97 -0.28 -16.25 16.40
CA SER A 97 -0.50 -15.23 17.40
C SER A 97 -1.75 -14.45 16.98
N ARG A 98 -2.91 -14.77 17.57
CA ARG A 98 -4.14 -13.97 17.39
C ARG A 98 -3.99 -12.58 18.07
N LYS A 99 -2.94 -11.84 17.73
CA LYS A 99 -2.74 -10.45 18.09
C LYS A 99 -2.82 -9.63 16.81
N PRO A 100 -3.91 -8.89 16.57
CA PRO A 100 -3.91 -7.90 15.52
C PRO A 100 -2.90 -6.80 15.92
N THR A 101 -1.81 -6.67 15.16
CA THR A 101 -0.89 -5.51 15.23
C THR A 101 -1.36 -4.42 14.29
#